data_AF-K0V466-F1
#
_entry.id   AF-K0V466-F1
#
_cell.length_a   1.000
_cell.length_b   1.000
_cell.length_c   1.000
_cell.angle_alpha   90.00
_cell.angle_beta   90.00
_cell.angle_gamma   90.00
#
_symmetry.space_group_name_H-M   'P 1'
#
loop_
_entity.id
_entity.type
_entity.pdbx_description
1 polymer ?
#
loop_
_entity_poly.entity_id
_entity_poly.type
_entity_poly.pdbx_seq_one_letter_code
_entity_poly.pdbx_strand_id
1 'polypeptide(L)'
;PADLAADAVSEWLAIATGMANKRHATPLAQGASVHLHASDDGLGPTGEWTIAHDEDGLEWSHSHGKGTVALKGPAHKLLLAVTRRGTAADLGLEVFGDTATWDTWLANTPF
;
A
#
# COMPACT_ATOMS: atom_id res chain seq x y z
N PRO A 1 -9.60 14.82 -6.10
CA PRO A 1 -9.25 15.47 -4.82
C PRO A 1 -8.35 14.53 -4.01
N ALA A 2 -7.46 15.06 -3.15
CA ALA A 2 -6.51 14.23 -2.41
C ALA A 2 -7.22 13.29 -1.43
N ASP A 3 -8.24 13.78 -0.73
CA ASP A 3 -9.13 13.05 0.17
C ASP A 3 -9.83 11.88 -0.53
N LEU A 4 -10.40 12.09 -1.72
CA LEU A 4 -11.04 11.01 -2.49
C LEU A 4 -10.03 9.97 -2.98
N ALA A 5 -8.80 10.38 -3.32
CA ALA A 5 -7.77 9.43 -3.71
C ALA A 5 -7.29 8.60 -2.52
N ALA A 6 -7.12 9.23 -1.35
CA ALA A 6 -6.78 8.57 -0.11
C ALA A 6 -7.87 7.56 0.32
N ASP A 7 -9.13 7.96 0.24
CA ASP A 7 -10.27 7.08 0.51
C ASP A 7 -10.28 5.85 -0.43
N ALA A 8 -10.02 6.06 -1.72
CA ALA A 8 -9.92 4.98 -2.70
C ALA A 8 -8.72 4.04 -2.44
N VAL A 9 -7.60 4.54 -1.89
CA VAL A 9 -6.49 3.68 -1.43
C VAL A 9 -6.96 2.81 -0.27
N SER A 10 -7.61 3.38 0.74
CA SER A 10 -8.16 2.64 1.87
C SER A 10 -9.16 1.56 1.43
N GLU A 11 -10.09 1.90 0.53
CA GLU A 11 -11.06 0.95 -0.03
C GLU A 11 -10.35 -0.20 -0.77
N TRP A 12 -9.39 0.12 -1.64
CA TRP A 12 -8.65 -0.89 -2.38
C TRP A 12 -7.85 -1.82 -1.44
N LEU A 13 -7.23 -1.28 -0.38
CA LEU A 13 -6.52 -2.08 0.62
C LEU A 13 -7.47 -3.01 1.37
N ALA A 14 -8.65 -2.54 1.77
CA ALA A 14 -9.66 -3.39 2.41
C ALA A 14 -10.12 -4.54 1.50
N ILE A 15 -10.31 -4.27 0.21
CA ILE A 15 -10.66 -5.29 -0.78
C ILE A 15 -9.51 -6.28 -0.98
N ALA A 16 -8.28 -5.78 -1.14
CA ALA A 16 -7.10 -6.61 -1.42
C ALA A 16 -6.76 -7.54 -0.24
N THR A 17 -6.69 -7.02 0.98
CA THR A 17 -6.42 -7.84 2.17
C THR A 17 -7.59 -8.78 2.48
N GLY A 18 -8.84 -8.30 2.38
CA GLY A 18 -10.02 -9.14 2.58
C GLY A 18 -10.10 -10.32 1.61
N MET A 19 -9.77 -10.10 0.33
CA MET A 19 -9.70 -11.19 -0.66
C MET A 19 -8.54 -12.15 -0.41
N ALA A 20 -7.37 -11.65 -0.04
CA ALA A 20 -6.22 -12.49 0.30
C ALA A 20 -6.55 -13.41 1.49
N ASN A 21 -7.10 -12.84 2.57
CA ASN A 21 -7.51 -13.58 3.76
C ASN A 21 -8.58 -14.63 3.45
N LYS A 22 -9.61 -14.29 2.65
CA LYS A 22 -10.65 -15.24 2.23
C LYS A 22 -10.10 -16.42 1.41
N ARG A 23 -8.99 -16.21 0.70
CA ARG A 23 -8.35 -17.24 -0.15
C ARG A 23 -7.17 -17.93 0.51
N HIS A 24 -6.83 -17.57 1.76
CA HIS A 24 -5.60 -17.99 2.43
C HIS A 24 -4.34 -17.72 1.58
N ALA A 25 -4.34 -16.61 0.84
CA ALA A 25 -3.21 -16.18 0.02
C ALA A 25 -2.23 -15.34 0.86
N THR A 26 -0.95 -15.40 0.52
CA THR A 26 0.12 -14.66 1.21
C THR A 26 0.81 -13.69 0.25
N PRO A 27 0.18 -12.54 -0.08
CA PRO A 27 0.73 -11.56 -1.02
C PRO A 27 1.95 -10.80 -0.46
N LEU A 28 2.22 -10.93 0.83
CA LEU A 28 3.45 -10.52 1.49
C LEU A 28 4.03 -11.73 2.23
N ALA A 29 5.35 -11.78 2.37
CA ALA A 29 5.99 -12.73 3.27
C ALA A 29 5.65 -12.39 4.74
N GLN A 30 5.57 -13.39 5.61
CA GLN A 30 5.39 -13.15 7.05
C GLN A 30 6.56 -12.31 7.59
N GLY A 31 6.25 -11.29 8.39
CA GLY A 31 7.18 -10.29 8.89
C GLY A 31 7.49 -9.15 7.91
N ALA A 32 6.97 -9.20 6.67
CA ALA A 32 7.15 -8.11 5.71
C ALA A 32 6.01 -7.09 5.77
N SER A 33 6.32 -5.85 5.41
CA SER A 33 5.36 -4.75 5.39
C SER A 33 5.59 -3.76 4.25
N VAL A 34 4.49 -3.19 3.77
CA VAL A 34 4.46 -2.10 2.78
C VAL A 34 3.89 -0.87 3.46
N HIS A 35 4.62 0.24 3.41
CA HIS A 35 4.16 1.53 3.90
C HIS A 35 3.88 2.48 2.73
N LEU A 36 2.75 3.18 2.76
CA LEU A 36 2.37 4.19 1.78
C LEU A 36 2.18 5.53 2.52
N HIS A 37 2.80 6.58 2.00
CA HIS A 37 2.78 7.92 2.60
C HIS A 37 2.35 8.96 1.57
N ALA A 38 1.16 9.52 1.73
CA ALA A 38 0.68 10.62 0.92
C ALA A 38 1.41 11.92 1.28
N SER A 39 1.91 12.63 0.28
CA SER A 39 2.55 13.95 0.48
C SER A 39 1.56 15.11 0.47
N ASP A 40 0.27 14.87 0.27
CA ASP A 40 -0.76 15.91 0.23
C ASP A 40 -1.06 16.44 1.63
N ASP A 41 -1.13 17.77 1.75
CA ASP A 41 -1.48 18.42 3.02
C ASP A 41 -2.95 18.17 3.41
N GLY A 42 -3.21 18.14 4.71
CA GLY A 42 -4.59 18.12 5.25
C GLY A 42 -5.27 16.75 5.30
N LEU A 43 -4.60 15.67 4.89
CA LEU A 43 -5.12 14.31 5.04
C LEU A 43 -5.03 13.78 6.49
N GLY A 44 -4.08 14.29 7.27
CA GLY A 44 -3.84 13.76 8.62
C GLY A 44 -3.57 12.25 8.58
N PRO A 45 -4.22 11.42 9.42
CA PRO A 45 -3.96 9.98 9.44
C PRO A 45 -4.42 9.26 8.17
N THR A 46 -5.35 9.81 7.40
CA THR A 46 -5.81 9.17 6.16
C THR A 46 -4.82 9.32 5.01
N GLY A 47 -3.69 10.00 5.23
CA GLY A 47 -2.56 10.06 4.29
C GLY A 47 -1.50 8.99 4.53
N GLU A 48 -1.69 8.07 5.47
CA GLU A 48 -0.69 7.07 5.84
C GLU A 48 -1.32 5.68 5.82
N TRP A 49 -0.65 4.69 5.26
CA TRP A 49 -1.10 3.29 5.30
C TRP A 49 0.07 2.37 5.56
N THR A 50 -0.12 1.38 6.42
CA THR A 50 0.82 0.28 6.61
C THR A 50 0.08 -1.03 6.42
N ILE A 51 0.58 -1.86 5.53
CA ILE A 51 0.13 -3.22 5.25
C ILE A 51 1.17 -4.14 5.88
N ALA A 52 0.75 -5.08 6.73
CA ALA A 52 1.65 -6.00 7.41
C ALA A 52 1.10 -7.43 7.31
N HIS A 53 2.01 -8.39 7.19
CA HIS A 53 1.69 -9.79 7.37
C HIS A 53 2.42 -10.30 8.61
N ASP A 54 1.72 -10.45 9.72
CA ASP A 54 2.28 -10.90 10.99
C ASP A 54 1.81 -12.32 11.36
N GLU A 55 1.86 -12.67 12.64
CA GLU A 55 1.41 -13.98 13.14
C GLU A 55 -0.12 -14.15 13.09
N ASP A 56 -0.87 -13.05 13.12
CA ASP A 56 -2.34 -13.03 13.09
C ASP A 56 -2.90 -12.94 11.66
N GLY A 57 -2.07 -12.55 10.69
CA GLY A 57 -2.34 -12.65 9.27
C GLY A 57 -2.02 -11.36 8.52
N LEU A 58 -2.66 -11.18 7.37
CA LEU A 58 -2.48 -9.98 6.55
C LEU A 58 -3.50 -8.91 6.95
N GLU A 59 -3.00 -7.78 7.43
CA GLU A 59 -3.81 -6.62 7.83
C GLU A 59 -3.27 -5.29 7.30
N TRP A 60 -4.08 -4.24 7.40
CA TRP A 60 -3.64 -2.88 7.13
C TRP A 60 -4.22 -1.89 8.14
N SER A 61 -3.49 -0.79 8.39
CA SER A 61 -3.89 0.29 9.29
C SER A 61 -3.39 1.65 8.81
N HIS A 62 -3.90 2.74 9.38
CA HIS A 62 -3.41 4.11 9.17
C HIS A 62 -2.16 4.44 10.03
N SER A 63 -1.34 3.44 10.34
CA SER A 63 -0.14 3.65 11.15
C SER A 63 1.00 4.22 10.30
N HIS A 64 1.72 5.18 10.89
CA HIS A 64 2.99 5.68 10.35
C HIS A 64 4.13 4.80 10.83
N GLY A 65 5.06 4.46 9.93
CA GLY A 65 6.23 3.70 10.31
C GLY A 65 7.14 3.36 9.15
N LYS A 66 8.21 2.63 9.45
CA LYS A 66 9.04 2.02 8.40
C LYS A 66 8.38 0.72 7.96
N GLY A 67 8.25 0.55 6.65
CA GLY A 67 7.95 -0.74 6.05
C GLY A 67 9.23 -1.49 5.66
N THR A 68 9.12 -2.77 5.33
CA THR A 68 10.13 -3.46 4.50
C THR A 68 10.37 -2.71 3.19
N VAL A 69 9.29 -2.18 2.63
CA VAL A 69 9.30 -1.18 1.56
C VAL A 69 8.37 -0.03 1.91
N ALA A 70 8.73 1.18 1.50
CA ALA A 70 7.87 2.36 1.64
C ALA A 70 7.79 3.12 0.31
N LEU A 71 6.59 3.59 -0.04
CA LEU A 71 6.35 4.48 -1.17
C LEU A 71 5.81 5.81 -0.66
N LYS A 72 6.32 6.91 -1.21
CA LYS A 72 5.89 8.26 -0.86
C LYS A 72 5.59 9.09 -2.10
N GLY A 73 4.52 9.87 -2.02
CA GLY A 73 4.15 10.85 -3.04
C GLY A 73 2.66 11.21 -2.96
N PRO A 74 2.11 11.94 -3.94
CA PRO A 74 0.71 12.32 -3.90
C PRO A 74 -0.25 11.13 -3.86
N ALA A 75 -1.34 11.22 -3.09
CA ALA A 75 -2.32 10.16 -2.88
C ALA A 75 -2.89 9.61 -4.20
N HIS A 76 -3.14 10.48 -5.19
CA HIS A 76 -3.62 10.05 -6.50
C HIS A 76 -2.59 9.20 -7.26
N LYS A 77 -1.29 9.42 -7.07
CA LYS A 77 -0.23 8.59 -7.66
C LYS A 77 -0.06 7.28 -6.90
N LEU A 78 -0.16 7.31 -5.57
CA LEU A 78 -0.18 6.08 -4.77
C LEU A 78 -1.36 5.18 -5.19
N LEU A 79 -2.55 5.75 -5.40
CA LEU A 79 -3.73 5.05 -5.93
C LEU A 79 -3.43 4.38 -7.28
N LEU A 80 -2.83 5.12 -8.21
CA LEU A 80 -2.45 4.57 -9.53
C LEU A 80 -1.42 3.44 -9.40
N ALA A 81 -0.46 3.56 -8.49
CA ALA A 81 0.56 2.54 -8.26
C ALA A 81 -0.05 1.25 -7.68
N VAL A 82 -0.85 1.34 -6.62
CA VAL A 82 -1.47 0.15 -6.00
C VAL A 82 -2.42 -0.58 -6.95
N THR A 83 -3.03 0.15 -7.88
CA THR A 83 -3.92 -0.40 -8.91
C THR A 83 -3.23 -0.69 -10.25
N ARG A 84 -1.90 -0.64 -10.31
CA ARG A 84 -1.07 -0.97 -11.49
C ARG A 84 -1.39 -0.16 -12.75
N ARG A 85 -1.73 1.11 -12.57
CA ARG A 85 -1.99 2.08 -13.66
C ARG A 85 -0.74 2.89 -14.02
N GLY A 86 0.39 2.59 -13.37
CA GLY A 86 1.73 3.06 -13.67
C GLY A 86 2.73 2.44 -12.69
N THR A 87 4.01 2.36 -13.06
CA THR A 87 5.05 1.98 -12.10
C THR A 87 5.33 3.11 -11.12
N ALA A 88 5.93 2.80 -9.96
CA ALA A 88 6.35 3.83 -9.01
C ALA A 88 7.30 4.86 -9.66
N ALA A 89 8.18 4.40 -10.55
CA ALA A 89 9.10 5.25 -11.30
C ALA A 89 8.36 6.17 -12.29
N ASP A 90 7.43 5.64 -13.10
CA ASP A 90 6.66 6.44 -14.07
C ASP A 90 5.82 7.53 -13.38
N LEU A 91 5.33 7.21 -12.18
CA LEU A 91 4.53 8.11 -11.36
C LEU A 91 5.39 9.10 -10.56
N GLY A 92 6.71 8.94 -10.54
CA GLY A 92 7.63 9.77 -9.75
C GLY A 92 7.39 9.64 -8.24
N LEU A 93 7.05 8.43 -7.78
CA LEU A 93 6.98 8.11 -6.36
C LEU A 93 8.38 7.84 -5.82
N GLU A 94 8.67 8.34 -4.63
CA GLU A 94 9.88 7.96 -3.90
C GLU A 94 9.68 6.55 -3.33
N VAL A 95 10.67 5.67 -3.50
CA VAL A 95 10.62 4.30 -2.99
C VAL A 95 11.83 4.04 -2.09
N PHE A 96 11.58 3.49 -0.92
CA PHE A 96 12.59 3.19 0.10
C PHE A 96 12.52 1.71 0.49
N GLY A 97 13.66 1.10 0.80
CA GLY A 97 13.73 -0.29 1.25
C GLY A 97 13.76 -1.29 0.08
N ASP A 98 13.19 -2.48 0.30
CA ASP A 98 13.27 -3.59 -0.64
C ASP A 98 12.13 -3.57 -1.67
N THR A 99 12.45 -3.18 -2.91
CA THR A 99 11.46 -3.11 -3.99
C THR A 99 10.88 -4.48 -4.37
N ALA A 100 11.57 -5.60 -4.11
CA ALA A 100 11.03 -6.93 -4.40
C ALA A 100 9.79 -7.24 -3.55
N THR A 101 9.70 -6.67 -2.34
CA THR A 101 8.50 -6.75 -1.50
C THR A 101 7.31 -6.03 -2.16
N TRP A 102 7.54 -4.87 -2.78
CA TRP A 102 6.51 -4.14 -3.52
C TRP A 102 6.06 -4.89 -4.78
N ASP A 103 7.01 -5.45 -5.54
CA ASP A 103 6.70 -6.24 -6.73
C ASP A 103 5.90 -7.51 -6.38
N THR A 104 6.24 -8.15 -5.26
CA THR A 104 5.51 -9.33 -4.75
C THR A 104 4.08 -8.96 -4.33
N TRP A 105 3.91 -7.84 -3.62
CA TRP A 105 2.60 -7.31 -3.27
C TRP A 105 1.74 -7.08 -4.52
N LEU A 106 2.29 -6.40 -5.53
CA LEU A 106 1.58 -6.17 -6.78
C LEU A 106 1.30 -7.49 -7.49
N ALA A 107 2.25 -8.41 -7.65
CA ALA A 107 2.00 -9.66 -8.38
C ALA A 107 0.85 -10.52 -7.79
N ASN A 108 0.57 -10.38 -6.49
CA ASN A 108 -0.35 -11.26 -5.74
C ASN A 108 -1.65 -10.58 -5.26
N THR A 109 -1.94 -9.36 -5.73
CA THR A 109 -3.17 -8.62 -5.39
C THR A 109 -4.12 -8.46 -6.60
N PRO A 110 -5.32 -7.91 -6.44
CA PRO A 110 -6.22 -7.58 -7.56
C PRO A 110 -5.81 -6.29 -8.31
N PHE A 111 -6.30 -6.09 -9.55
CA PHE A 111 -6.16 -4.84 -10.32
C PHE A 111 -7.43 -4.50 -11.10
#